data_AF-A0A6B3KM59-F1
#
_entry.id   AF-A0A6B3KM59-F1
#
_cell.length_a   1.000
_cell.length_b   1.000
_cell.length_c   1.000
_cell.angle_alpha   90.00
_cell.angle_beta   90.00
_cell.angle_gamma   90.00
#
_symmetry.space_group_name_H-M   'P 1'
#
loop_
_entity.id
_entity.type
_entity.pdbx_description
1 polymer ?
#
loop_
_entity_poly.entity_id
_entity_poly.type
_entity_poly.pdbx_seq_one_letter_code
_entity_poly.pdbx_strand_id
1 'polypeptide(L)'
;MSAAIAPLGLLPAALLCALSTLAPAAHAAESADATNATTLDQVSVNGTVSRAQPATTTRLPLTLQETPQSVSVIGLQRLEEQSLFSIDDVMRNVTGVNVSFYDTQRPLYFARGFQITD
;
A
#
# COMPACT_ATOMS: atom_id res chain seq x y z
N MET A 1 44.26 -3.55 -67.28
CA MET A 1 44.43 -4.96 -67.69
C MET A 1 44.30 -5.82 -66.44
N SER A 2 43.43 -6.82 -66.50
CA SER A 2 43.29 -8.04 -65.68
C SER A 2 43.43 -8.05 -64.14
N ALA A 3 42.52 -8.84 -63.56
CA ALA A 3 42.27 -9.20 -62.17
C ALA A 3 43.24 -10.24 -61.55
N ALA A 4 43.18 -10.38 -60.21
CA ALA A 4 43.05 -11.63 -59.41
C ALA A 4 43.19 -11.27 -57.90
N ILE A 5 42.22 -11.44 -56.98
CA ILE A 5 41.67 -12.67 -56.33
C ILE A 5 42.80 -13.41 -55.57
N ALA A 6 42.87 -13.60 -54.23
CA ALA A 6 41.90 -13.84 -53.14
C ALA A 6 42.62 -13.71 -51.75
N PRO A 7 42.18 -14.31 -50.62
CA PRO A 7 40.95 -14.16 -49.81
C PRO A 7 41.29 -13.97 -48.29
N LEU A 8 40.31 -14.24 -47.42
CA LEU A 8 40.46 -14.75 -46.04
C LEU A 8 40.70 -13.67 -44.95
N GLY A 9 39.82 -13.43 -43.98
CA GLY A 9 38.78 -14.30 -43.43
C GLY A 9 38.87 -14.40 -41.91
N LEU A 10 39.17 -13.30 -41.19
CA LEU A 10 39.39 -13.39 -39.74
C LEU A 10 38.92 -12.21 -38.88
N LEU A 11 38.45 -11.11 -39.49
CA LEU A 11 37.98 -9.95 -38.72
C LEU A 11 36.53 -10.01 -38.18
N PRO A 12 35.53 -10.73 -38.77
CA PRO A 12 34.18 -10.69 -38.22
C PRO A 12 34.01 -11.52 -36.93
N ALA A 13 34.92 -12.46 -36.65
CA ALA A 13 34.84 -13.33 -35.48
C ALA A 13 35.04 -12.59 -34.14
N ALA A 14 35.83 -11.52 -34.12
CA ALA A 14 36.08 -10.75 -32.90
C ALA A 14 34.90 -9.86 -32.49
N LEU A 15 34.08 -9.41 -33.45
CA LEU A 15 32.90 -8.57 -33.18
C LEU A 15 31.72 -9.39 -32.63
N LEU A 16 31.64 -10.68 -32.98
CA LEU A 16 30.58 -11.60 -32.52
C LEU A 16 30.74 -12.02 -31.04
N CYS A 17 31.97 -12.10 -30.51
CA CYS A 17 32.21 -12.44 -29.10
C CYS A 17 31.86 -11.30 -28.11
N ALA A 18 31.75 -10.06 -28.57
CA ALA A 18 31.31 -8.94 -27.74
C ALA A 18 29.78 -8.86 -27.57
N LEU A 19 29.01 -9.55 -28.42
CA LEU A 19 27.56 -9.65 -28.32
C LEU A 19 27.08 -10.78 -27.41
N SER A 20 27.95 -11.73 -27.07
CA SER A 20 27.62 -12.94 -26.30
C SER A 20 27.45 -12.71 -24.79
N THR A 21 27.72 -11.49 -24.28
CA THR A 21 27.52 -11.13 -22.87
C THR A 21 26.15 -10.52 -22.58
N LEU A 22 25.28 -10.37 -23.57
CA LEU A 22 23.86 -10.05 -23.34
C LEU A 22 23.07 -11.34 -23.20
N ALA A 23 23.18 -11.97 -22.04
CA ALA A 23 22.42 -13.14 -21.65
C ALA A 23 21.00 -12.74 -21.22
N PRO A 24 19.94 -13.31 -21.82
CA PRO A 24 18.73 -13.65 -21.09
C PRO A 24 18.88 -15.08 -20.56
N ALA A 25 18.74 -15.23 -19.25
CA ALA A 25 18.69 -16.52 -18.58
C ALA A 25 17.59 -17.40 -19.20
N ALA A 26 17.99 -18.60 -19.59
CA ALA A 26 17.11 -19.67 -20.02
C ALA A 26 16.06 -19.99 -18.94
N HIS A 27 14.78 -19.84 -19.27
CA HIS A 27 13.72 -20.62 -18.64
C HIS A 27 13.43 -21.81 -19.57
N ALA A 28 13.89 -22.98 -19.17
CA ALA A 28 13.37 -24.24 -19.68
C ALA A 28 11.94 -24.39 -19.14
N ALA A 29 10.95 -24.06 -19.95
CA ALA A 29 9.58 -24.48 -19.71
C ALA A 29 9.38 -25.81 -20.43
N GLU A 30 9.40 -26.87 -19.64
CA GLU A 30 8.94 -28.21 -20.01
C GLU A 30 7.54 -28.07 -20.64
N SER A 31 7.41 -28.46 -21.92
CA SER A 31 6.10 -28.49 -22.59
C SER A 31 5.30 -29.66 -22.03
N ALA A 32 4.55 -29.40 -20.96
CA ALA A 32 3.45 -30.25 -20.58
C ALA A 32 2.35 -30.11 -21.65
N ASP A 33 2.09 -31.21 -22.34
CA ASP A 33 0.91 -31.40 -23.18
C ASP A 33 -0.34 -31.04 -22.38
N ALA A 34 -0.97 -29.93 -22.75
CA ALA A 34 -2.22 -29.45 -22.17
C ALA A 34 -3.23 -29.23 -23.29
N THR A 35 -3.42 -30.22 -24.17
CA THR A 35 -4.40 -30.15 -25.26
C THR A 35 -5.87 -30.27 -24.77
N ASN A 36 -6.13 -30.09 -23.47
CA ASN A 36 -7.49 -29.90 -22.94
C ASN A 36 -7.49 -29.21 -21.56
N ALA A 37 -6.81 -28.08 -21.42
CA ALA A 37 -7.04 -27.19 -20.30
C ALA A 37 -8.05 -26.12 -20.72
N THR A 38 -9.31 -26.24 -20.26
CA THR A 38 -10.25 -25.12 -20.30
C THR A 38 -9.70 -24.02 -19.40
N THR A 39 -9.10 -22.99 -19.98
CA THR A 39 -8.66 -21.80 -19.25
C THR A 39 -9.92 -21.03 -18.85
N LEU A 40 -10.34 -21.22 -17.60
CA LEU A 40 -11.45 -20.47 -17.02
C LEU A 40 -11.01 -19.02 -16.77
N ASP A 41 -11.94 -18.07 -16.95
CA ASP A 41 -11.67 -16.66 -16.70
C ASP A 41 -11.30 -16.40 -15.22
N GLN A 42 -10.40 -15.46 -14.97
CA GLN A 42 -9.94 -15.14 -13.62
C GLN A 42 -10.98 -14.29 -12.90
N VAL A 43 -11.67 -14.87 -11.92
CA VAL A 43 -12.61 -14.14 -11.06
C VAL A 43 -11.84 -13.50 -9.89
N SER A 44 -11.64 -12.18 -9.95
CA SER A 44 -11.07 -11.39 -8.85
C SER A 44 -12.16 -10.91 -7.90
N VAL A 45 -12.23 -11.49 -6.71
CA VAL A 45 -13.15 -11.05 -5.64
C VAL A 45 -12.45 -9.98 -4.80
N ASN A 46 -12.75 -8.72 -5.08
CA ASN A 46 -12.30 -7.60 -4.24
C ASN A 46 -13.31 -7.37 -3.11
N GLY A 47 -12.93 -7.71 -1.89
CA GLY A 47 -13.70 -7.37 -0.69
C GLY A 47 -13.35 -5.98 -0.18
N THR A 48 -14.22 -5.00 -0.39
CA THR A 48 -14.12 -3.74 0.35
C THR A 48 -14.65 -3.98 1.76
N VAL A 49 -13.82 -3.74 2.78
CA VAL A 49 -14.31 -3.70 4.17
C VAL A 49 -15.17 -2.43 4.31
N SER A 50 -16.48 -2.55 4.03
CA SER A 50 -17.45 -1.52 4.40
C SER A 50 -17.35 -1.36 5.91
N ARG A 51 -16.87 -0.19 6.35
CA ARG A 51 -16.50 0.09 7.74
C ARG A 51 -17.67 -0.13 8.68
N ALA A 52 -17.74 -1.32 9.28
CA ALA A 52 -18.53 -1.58 10.47
C ALA A 52 -17.61 -1.45 11.69
N GLN A 53 -17.27 -0.22 12.10
CA GLN A 53 -16.67 0.08 13.42
C GLN A 53 -17.02 1.51 13.84
N PRO A 54 -17.39 1.74 15.12
CA PRO A 54 -16.72 1.12 16.26
C PRO A 54 -17.60 0.41 17.31
N ALA A 55 -17.19 -0.82 17.63
CA ALA A 55 -17.50 -1.56 18.84
C ALA A 55 -16.60 -1.12 20.03
N THR A 56 -16.34 0.18 20.18
CA THR A 56 -15.52 0.69 21.31
C THR A 56 -16.37 1.10 22.50
N THR A 57 -17.61 1.55 22.26
CA THR A 57 -18.46 2.13 23.31
C THR A 57 -19.46 1.14 23.90
N THR A 58 -20.03 0.24 23.10
CA THR A 58 -21.01 -0.76 23.55
C THR A 58 -20.50 -2.19 23.52
N ARG A 59 -19.31 -2.44 22.95
CA ARG A 59 -18.78 -3.79 22.63
C ARG A 59 -19.70 -4.66 21.74
N LEU A 60 -20.77 -4.09 21.19
CA LEU A 60 -21.64 -4.72 20.20
C LEU A 60 -21.23 -4.27 18.79
N PRO A 61 -21.43 -5.10 17.75
CA PRO A 61 -21.19 -4.72 16.36
C PRO A 61 -22.32 -3.82 15.84
N LEU A 62 -22.45 -2.62 16.41
CA LEU A 62 -23.41 -1.61 15.97
C LEU A 62 -22.77 -0.63 15.00
N THR A 63 -23.57 -0.09 14.09
CA THR A 63 -23.16 1.06 13.27
C THR A 63 -23.20 2.35 14.09
N LEU A 64 -22.55 3.41 13.58
CA LEU A 64 -22.58 4.73 14.21
C LEU A 64 -24.00 5.31 14.36
N GLN A 65 -24.92 4.96 13.46
CA GLN A 65 -26.31 5.43 13.51
C GLN A 65 -27.14 4.73 14.59
N GLU A 66 -26.80 3.47 14.88
CA GLU A 66 -27.48 2.65 15.89
C GLU A 66 -26.94 2.86 17.30
N THR A 67 -25.78 3.51 17.43
CA THR A 67 -25.17 3.78 18.73
C THR A 67 -25.80 5.04 19.35
N PRO A 68 -26.50 4.97 20.50
CA PRO A 68 -27.17 6.11 21.13
C PRO A 68 -26.18 7.03 21.87
N GLN A 69 -24.93 7.09 21.42
CA GLN A 69 -23.85 7.85 22.03
C GLN A 69 -23.12 8.63 20.94
N SER A 70 -22.66 9.83 21.28
CA SER A 70 -21.83 10.62 20.38
C SER A 70 -20.46 9.97 20.21
N VAL A 71 -20.13 9.59 18.98
CA VAL A 71 -18.84 9.01 18.60
C VAL A 71 -18.29 9.81 17.42
N SER A 72 -17.00 10.16 17.47
CA SER A 72 -16.26 10.77 16.36
C SER A 72 -15.19 9.81 15.88
N VAL A 73 -15.08 9.61 14.57
CA VAL A 73 -14.09 8.72 13.95
C VAL A 73 -13.23 9.52 12.99
N ILE A 74 -11.94 9.61 13.26
CA ILE A 74 -10.95 10.22 12.36
C ILE A 74 -10.36 9.11 11.49
N GLY A 75 -10.53 9.21 10.17
CA GLY A 75 -10.00 8.25 9.21
C GLY A 75 -8.56 8.58 8.79
N LEU A 76 -7.85 7.58 8.25
CA LEU A 76 -6.46 7.73 7.77
C LEU A 76 -6.30 8.85 6.75
N GLN A 77 -7.19 8.92 5.76
CA GLN A 77 -7.17 9.98 4.75
C GLN A 77 -7.20 11.39 5.38
N ARG A 78 -7.99 11.60 6.45
CA ARG A 78 -8.04 12.88 7.14
C ARG A 78 -6.75 13.17 7.92
N LEU A 79 -6.13 12.14 8.50
CA LEU A 79 -4.83 12.29 9.17
C LEU A 79 -3.75 12.73 8.18
N GLU A 80 -3.74 12.13 6.99
CA GLU A 80 -2.79 12.43 5.91
C GLU A 80 -3.02 13.84 5.34
N GLU A 81 -4.25 14.17 4.97
CA GLU A 81 -4.61 15.47 4.39
C GLU A 81 -4.34 16.64 5.35
N GLN A 82 -4.47 16.41 6.65
CA GLN A 82 -4.27 17.43 7.68
C GLN A 82 -2.89 17.36 8.34
N SER A 83 -2.00 16.47 7.86
CA SER A 83 -0.65 16.30 8.41
C SER A 83 -0.66 16.11 9.94
N LEU A 84 -1.60 15.32 10.44
CA LEU A 84 -1.76 15.05 11.87
C LEU A 84 -0.86 13.88 12.28
N PHE A 85 0.32 14.18 12.81
CA PHE A 85 1.34 13.18 13.14
C PHE A 85 1.36 12.79 14.64
N SER A 86 0.77 13.62 15.49
CA SER A 86 0.78 13.44 16.95
C SER A 86 -0.65 13.32 17.50
N ILE A 87 -0.80 12.62 18.64
CA ILE A 87 -2.12 12.43 19.25
C ILE A 87 -2.72 13.75 19.73
N ASP A 88 -1.90 14.70 20.16
CA ASP A 88 -2.29 16.06 20.53
C ASP A 88 -2.88 16.83 19.34
N ASP A 89 -2.25 16.75 18.16
CA ASP A 89 -2.77 17.35 16.93
C ASP A 89 -4.10 16.73 16.50
N VAL A 90 -4.23 15.41 16.62
CA VAL A 90 -5.50 14.71 16.37
C VAL A 90 -6.57 15.17 17.35
N MET A 91 -6.27 15.19 18.66
CA MET A 91 -7.22 15.53 19.71
C MET A 91 -7.68 16.99 19.65
N ARG A 92 -6.82 17.91 19.19
CA ARG A 92 -7.20 19.31 18.91
C ARG A 92 -8.21 19.46 17.77
N ASN A 93 -8.25 18.50 16.85
CA ASN A 93 -9.17 18.49 15.71
C ASN A 93 -10.53 17.83 16.01
N VAL A 94 -10.64 17.14 17.15
CA VAL A 94 -11.88 16.45 17.55
C VAL A 94 -12.84 17.42 18.24
N THR A 95 -14.06 17.53 17.72
CA THR A 95 -15.11 18.36 18.31
C THR A 95 -15.45 17.93 19.74
N GLY A 96 -15.50 18.90 20.65
CA GLY A 96 -15.84 18.67 22.06
C GLY A 96 -14.68 18.17 22.92
N VAL A 97 -13.48 18.07 22.32
CA VAL A 97 -12.21 17.84 23.02
C VAL A 97 -11.43 19.15 23.10
N ASN A 98 -10.83 19.43 24.26
CA ASN A 98 -9.90 20.52 24.45
C ASN A 98 -8.57 19.97 24.96
N VAL A 99 -7.47 20.48 24.42
CA VAL A 99 -6.11 20.10 24.83
C VAL A 99 -5.47 21.28 25.54
N SER A 100 -5.10 21.07 26.80
CA SER A 100 -4.34 22.02 27.60
C SER A 100 -2.98 21.41 27.95
N PHE A 101 -1.99 22.23 28.27
CA PHE A 101 -0.64 21.76 28.60
C PHE A 101 -0.34 22.13 30.05
N TYR A 102 0.00 21.14 30.86
CA TYR A 102 0.58 21.41 32.18
C TYR A 102 2.05 21.81 32.04
N ASP A 103 2.75 21.12 31.13
CA ASP A 103 4.08 21.44 30.64
C ASP A 103 4.17 21.02 29.17
N THR A 104 5.24 21.39 28.46
CA THR A 104 5.53 20.99 27.08
C THR A 104 5.43 19.48 26.82
N GLN A 105 5.68 18.65 27.83
CA GLN A 105 5.66 17.18 27.72
C GLN A 105 4.39 16.53 28.30
N ARG A 106 3.48 17.30 28.91
CA ARG A 106 2.31 16.78 29.62
C ARG A 106 1.02 17.40 29.11
N PRO A 107 0.45 16.87 28.00
CA PRO A 107 -0.87 17.28 27.54
C PRO A 107 -1.95 16.75 28.49
N LEU A 108 -2.88 17.63 28.85
CA LEU A 108 -4.12 17.34 29.54
C LEU A 108 -5.25 17.38 28.52
N TYR A 109 -5.99 16.27 28.41
CA TYR A 109 -7.13 16.16 27.52
C TYR A 109 -8.41 16.39 28.31
N PHE A 110 -9.31 17.22 27.78
CA PHE A 110 -10.63 17.45 28.35
C PHE A 110 -11.69 17.08 27.32
N ALA A 111 -12.73 16.38 27.73
CA ALA A 111 -13.91 16.10 26.92
C ALA A 111 -15.14 16.67 27.61
N ARG A 112 -15.90 17.53 26.92
CA ARG A 112 -17.12 18.16 27.45
C ARG A 112 -16.93 18.85 28.82
N GLY A 113 -15.76 19.44 29.05
CA GLY A 113 -15.42 20.16 30.29
C GLY A 113 -14.83 19.29 31.41
N PHE A 114 -14.74 17.97 31.24
CA PHE A 114 -14.14 17.06 32.22
C PHE A 114 -12.78 16.58 31.75
N GLN A 115 -11.81 16.49 32.66
CA GLN A 115 -10.50 15.95 32.34
C GLN A 115 -10.60 14.44 32.09
N ILE A 116 -9.98 13.99 30.99
CA ILE A 116 -9.77 12.57 30.72
C ILE A 116 -8.58 12.14 31.57
N THR A 117 -8.84 11.28 32.55
CA THR A 117 -7.82 10.57 33.32
C THR A 117 -7.71 9.14 32.79
N ASP A 118 -6.54 8.53 32.97
CA ASP A 118 -6.37 7.08 32.81
C ASP A 118 -7.27 6.32 33.81
#